data_AF-A0A5N5GJ73-F1
#
_entry.id   AF-A0A5N5GJ73-F1
#
_cell.length_a   1.000
_cell.length_b   1.000
_cell.length_c   1.000
_cell.angle_alpha   90.00
_cell.angle_beta   90.00
_cell.angle_gamma   90.00
#
_symmetry.space_group_name_H-M   'P 1'
#
loop_
_entity.id
_entity.type
_entity.pdbx_description
1 polymer ?
#
loop_
_entity_poly.entity_id
_entity_poly.type
_entity_poly.pdbx_seq_one_letter_code
_entity_poly.pdbx_strand_id
1 'polypeptide(L)'
;MAVLAHSIVICFAFYLLLPLTQSTDVKYCSLKDEYPVKVQGVKILPDPVVRGKPVTFSISATTGQTISSGKVVIEVYYFGIRVHAETQNFCEKLSCPVSAGNFLLSHTQTLPGITPPGSYNLKMTIKDDKNKELSCISFNFKVVLRSLVSAS
;
A
#
# COMPACT_ATOMS: atom_id res chain seq x y z
N MET A 1 36.79 -31.81 -9.77
CA MET A 1 36.90 -30.43 -9.24
C MET A 1 36.22 -29.37 -10.12
N ALA A 2 36.01 -29.59 -11.42
CA ALA A 2 35.34 -28.62 -12.32
C ALA A 2 33.81 -28.46 -12.13
N VAL A 3 33.14 -29.48 -11.55
CA VAL A 3 31.67 -29.49 -11.35
C VAL A 3 31.26 -28.60 -10.16
N LEU A 4 32.06 -28.59 -9.08
CA LEU A 4 31.82 -27.76 -7.90
C LEU A 4 31.94 -26.26 -8.21
N ALA A 5 32.84 -25.86 -9.10
CA ALA A 5 33.01 -24.46 -9.49
C ALA A 5 31.80 -23.92 -10.31
N HIS A 6 31.22 -24.73 -11.20
CA HIS A 6 30.05 -24.33 -11.99
C HIS A 6 28.78 -24.15 -11.13
N SER A 7 28.57 -25.03 -10.16
CA SER A 7 27.41 -24.92 -9.24
C SER A 7 27.48 -23.68 -8.34
N ILE A 8 28.69 -23.26 -7.95
CA ILE A 8 28.91 -22.05 -7.13
C ILE A 8 28.63 -20.77 -7.95
N VAL A 9 29.04 -20.73 -9.22
CA VAL A 9 28.84 -19.57 -10.11
C VAL A 9 27.35 -19.34 -10.42
N ILE A 10 26.56 -20.41 -10.58
CA ILE A 10 25.12 -20.31 -10.85
C ILE A 10 24.35 -19.80 -9.61
N CYS A 11 24.76 -20.18 -8.39
CA CYS A 11 24.18 -19.66 -7.15
C CYS A 11 24.45 -18.16 -6.94
N PHE A 12 25.63 -17.66 -7.34
CA PHE A 12 25.99 -16.25 -7.19
C PHE A 12 25.22 -15.34 -8.16
N ALA A 13 24.94 -15.82 -9.38
CA ALA A 13 24.17 -15.07 -10.37
C ALA A 13 22.68 -14.94 -10.00
N PHE A 14 22.11 -15.91 -9.27
CA PHE A 14 20.70 -15.88 -8.86
C PHE A 14 20.44 -14.93 -7.67
N TYR A 15 21.47 -14.57 -6.90
CA TYR A 15 21.34 -13.69 -5.73
C TYR A 15 21.27 -12.18 -6.10
N LEU A 16 21.66 -11.81 -7.32
CA LEU A 16 21.65 -10.41 -7.80
C LEU A 16 20.29 -9.92 -8.33
N LEU A 17 19.28 -10.79 -8.41
CA LEU A 17 17.91 -10.44 -8.81
C LEU A 17 16.96 -10.31 -7.60
N LEU A 18 17.45 -9.90 -6.44
CA LEU A 18 16.55 -9.47 -5.36
C LEU A 18 15.92 -8.14 -5.78
N PRO A 19 14.62 -8.08 -6.12
CA PRO A 19 13.99 -6.81 -6.41
C PRO A 19 14.10 -5.97 -5.14
N LEU A 20 14.67 -4.77 -5.26
CA LEU A 20 14.69 -3.81 -4.18
C LEU A 20 13.23 -3.50 -3.82
N THR A 21 12.73 -4.07 -2.72
CA THR A 21 11.37 -3.81 -2.26
C THR A 21 11.35 -2.40 -1.68
N GLN A 22 11.08 -1.40 -2.52
CA GLN A 22 10.70 -0.08 -2.04
C GLN A 22 9.39 -0.21 -1.26
N SER A 23 9.50 -0.12 0.06
CA SER A 23 8.35 0.00 0.96
C SER A 23 8.13 1.49 1.21
N THR A 24 6.89 1.95 1.08
CA THR A 24 6.54 3.33 1.41
C THR A 24 6.59 3.52 2.93
N ASP A 25 7.10 4.66 3.39
CA ASP A 25 7.08 5.06 4.81
C ASP A 25 5.63 5.26 5.28
N VAL A 26 5.25 4.59 6.38
CA VAL A 26 3.90 4.60 6.93
C VAL A 26 3.91 5.27 8.30
N LYS A 27 3.05 6.29 8.47
CA LYS A 27 2.88 7.02 9.73
C LYS A 27 1.50 6.77 10.30
N TYR A 28 1.41 6.29 11.54
CA TYR A 28 0.14 6.20 12.23
C TYR A 28 -0.43 7.58 12.53
N CYS A 29 -1.76 7.73 12.41
CA CYS A 29 -2.43 9.03 12.61
C CYS A 29 -2.36 9.53 14.07
N SER A 30 -2.28 8.60 15.01
CA SER A 30 -2.11 8.89 16.43
C SER A 30 -1.17 7.87 17.05
N LEU A 31 -0.43 8.28 18.06
CA LEU A 31 0.44 7.41 18.85
C LEU A 31 -0.36 6.58 19.88
N LYS A 32 -1.62 6.24 19.57
CA LYS A 32 -2.42 5.38 20.46
C LYS A 32 -1.70 4.05 20.62
N ASP A 33 -1.55 3.62 21.87
CA ASP A 33 -0.67 2.51 22.23
C ASP A 33 -1.04 1.19 21.54
N GLU A 34 -2.28 0.99 21.08
CA GLU A 34 -2.61 -0.24 20.37
C GLU A 34 -3.77 -0.17 19.37
N TYR A 35 -3.45 0.09 18.10
CA TYR A 35 -4.35 -0.27 17.00
C TYR A 35 -4.53 -1.79 16.90
N PRO A 36 -5.76 -2.33 16.87
CA PRO A 36 -6.02 -3.77 16.66
C PRO A 36 -5.46 -4.32 15.34
N VAL A 37 -5.42 -3.49 14.31
CA VAL A 37 -4.83 -3.81 13.01
C VAL A 37 -3.50 -3.07 12.87
N LYS A 38 -2.41 -3.83 12.74
CA LYS A 38 -1.06 -3.32 12.54
C LYS A 38 -0.68 -3.40 11.07
N VAL A 39 -0.34 -2.27 10.47
CA VAL A 39 0.18 -2.19 9.10
C VAL A 39 1.67 -2.50 9.11
N GLN A 40 2.07 -3.46 8.28
CA GLN A 40 3.45 -3.92 8.11
C GLN A 40 4.16 -3.21 6.96
N GLY A 41 3.41 -2.78 5.93
CA GLY A 41 3.98 -2.06 4.81
C GLY A 41 2.94 -1.69 3.76
N VAL A 42 3.31 -0.72 2.92
CA VAL A 42 2.54 -0.28 1.77
C VAL A 42 3.41 -0.40 0.52
N LYS A 43 2.87 -1.05 -0.51
CA LYS A 43 3.47 -1.17 -1.83
C LYS A 43 2.59 -0.44 -2.84
N ILE A 44 3.21 0.39 -3.67
CA ILE A 44 2.54 1.15 -4.72
C ILE A 44 3.16 0.72 -6.05
N LEU A 45 2.33 0.40 -7.05
CA LEU A 45 2.83 -0.03 -8.35
C LEU A 45 2.00 0.58 -9.50
N PRO A 46 2.60 1.35 -10.43
CA PRO A 46 3.99 1.82 -10.38
C PRO A 46 4.23 2.87 -9.29
N ASP A 47 5.48 2.94 -8.79
CA ASP A 47 5.98 4.02 -7.94
C ASP A 47 7.21 4.66 -8.64
N PRO A 48 7.16 5.94 -9.06
CA PRO A 48 6.08 6.89 -8.89
C PRO A 48 4.83 6.56 -9.73
N VAL A 49 3.67 7.01 -9.25
CA VAL A 49 2.37 6.81 -9.90
C VAL A 49 2.29 7.61 -11.18
N VAL A 50 1.92 6.95 -12.29
CA VAL A 50 1.75 7.60 -13.60
C VAL A 50 0.29 7.97 -13.80
N ARG A 51 -0.02 9.27 -13.89
CA ARG A 51 -1.39 9.73 -14.12
C ARG A 51 -1.97 9.16 -15.43
N GLY A 52 -3.26 8.87 -15.44
CA GLY A 52 -3.96 8.26 -16.60
C GLY A 52 -3.60 6.79 -16.83
N LYS A 53 -2.86 6.15 -15.92
CA LYS A 53 -2.56 4.71 -15.94
C LYS A 53 -3.08 4.04 -14.67
N PRO A 54 -3.33 2.73 -14.72
CA PRO A 54 -3.64 1.96 -13.53
C PRO A 54 -2.49 2.02 -12.52
N VAL A 55 -2.84 2.22 -11.26
CA VAL A 55 -1.97 2.09 -10.09
C VAL A 55 -2.61 1.14 -9.11
N THR A 56 -1.80 0.27 -8.52
CA THR A 56 -2.20 -0.66 -7.48
C THR A 56 -1.56 -0.25 -6.16
N PHE A 57 -2.39 -0.06 -5.14
CA PHE A 57 -1.98 0.11 -3.75
C PHE A 57 -2.21 -1.20 -3.01
N SER A 58 -1.17 -1.75 -2.40
CA SER A 58 -1.24 -2.98 -1.62
C SER A 58 -0.74 -2.73 -0.20
N ILE A 59 -1.59 -2.97 0.79
CA ILE A 59 -1.32 -2.74 2.20
C ILE A 59 -1.25 -4.10 2.90
N SER A 60 -0.08 -4.45 3.39
CA SER A 60 0.14 -5.64 4.21
C SER A 60 -0.14 -5.31 5.66
N ALA A 61 -1.01 -6.07 6.32
CA ALA A 61 -1.39 -5.82 7.70
C ALA A 61 -1.59 -7.12 8.48
N THR A 62 -1.64 -7.02 9.81
CA THR A 62 -1.92 -8.12 10.74
C THR A 62 -2.92 -7.71 11.80
N THR A 63 -3.71 -8.67 12.28
CA THR A 63 -4.68 -8.48 13.38
C THR A 63 -4.63 -9.68 14.32
N GLY A 64 -4.74 -9.42 15.62
CA GLY A 64 -4.88 -10.47 16.64
C GLY A 64 -6.33 -10.94 16.84
N GLN A 65 -7.29 -10.26 16.23
CA GLN A 65 -8.73 -10.52 16.37
C GLN A 65 -9.40 -10.78 15.03
N THR A 66 -10.48 -11.56 15.05
CA THR A 66 -11.36 -11.74 13.91
C THR A 66 -12.11 -10.45 13.60
N ILE A 67 -12.13 -10.04 12.33
CA ILE A 67 -12.88 -8.87 11.85
C ILE A 67 -14.03 -9.38 11.00
N SER A 68 -15.25 -9.31 11.54
CA SER A 68 -16.45 -9.83 10.88
C SER A 68 -16.86 -8.99 9.67
N SER A 69 -16.85 -7.67 9.82
CA SER A 69 -17.05 -6.73 8.72
C SER A 69 -16.53 -5.33 9.05
N GLY A 70 -16.51 -4.44 8.07
CA GLY A 70 -15.98 -3.10 8.26
C GLY A 70 -15.86 -2.29 6.97
N LYS A 71 -15.22 -1.13 7.08
CA LYS A 71 -14.98 -0.21 5.96
C LYS A 71 -13.60 0.41 6.04
N VAL A 72 -13.09 0.78 4.87
CA VAL A 72 -11.86 1.54 4.69
C VAL A 72 -12.25 2.93 4.22
N VAL A 73 -11.88 3.94 5.00
CA VAL A 73 -12.05 5.35 4.65
C VAL A 73 -10.71 5.86 4.14
N ILE A 74 -10.68 6.35 2.91
CA ILE A 74 -9.49 6.87 2.25
C ILE A 74 -9.70 8.37 2.03
N GLU A 75 -8.76 9.17 2.51
CA GLU A 75 -8.70 10.61 2.28
C GLU A 75 -7.36 10.92 1.61
N VAL A 76 -7.40 11.67 0.49
CA VAL A 76 -6.19 12.08 -0.23
C VAL A 76 -6.03 13.59 -0.12
N TYR A 77 -4.81 14.00 0.22
CA TYR A 77 -4.43 15.39 0.40
C TYR A 77 -3.35 15.80 -0.60
N TYR A 78 -3.49 16.99 -1.15
CA TYR A 78 -2.50 17.64 -2.02
C TYR A 78 -2.26 19.04 -1.48
N PHE A 79 -1.01 19.36 -1.13
CA PHE A 79 -0.66 20.61 -0.42
C PHE A 79 -1.53 20.87 0.84
N GLY A 80 -1.86 19.82 1.59
CA GLY A 80 -2.67 19.91 2.81
C GLY A 80 -4.18 20.07 2.58
N ILE A 81 -4.64 20.25 1.33
CA ILE A 81 -6.06 20.33 0.97
C ILE A 81 -6.56 18.92 0.63
N ARG A 82 -7.71 18.54 1.19
CA ARG A 82 -8.35 17.26 0.85
C ARG A 82 -8.94 17.33 -0.56
N VAL A 83 -8.38 16.54 -1.48
CA VAL A 83 -8.77 16.51 -2.91
C VAL A 83 -9.63 15.31 -3.28
N HIS A 84 -9.62 14.25 -2.46
CA HIS A 84 -10.44 13.06 -2.66
C HIS A 84 -10.83 12.45 -1.32
N ALA A 85 -12.01 11.86 -1.28
CA ALA A 85 -12.47 11.06 -0.15
C ALA A 85 -13.35 9.93 -0.67
N GLU A 86 -13.09 8.71 -0.22
CA GLU A 86 -13.89 7.54 -0.56
C GLU A 86 -14.02 6.61 0.63
N THR A 87 -15.07 5.80 0.61
CA THR A 87 -15.31 4.77 1.62
C THR A 87 -15.62 3.48 0.90
N GLN A 88 -14.77 2.48 1.10
CA GLN A 88 -14.88 1.18 0.48
C GLN A 88 -15.22 0.14 1.55
N ASN A 89 -16.06 -0.84 1.21
CA ASN A 89 -16.29 -1.96 2.11
C ASN A 89 -15.02 -2.81 2.19
N PHE A 90 -14.56 -3.07 3.41
CA PHE A 90 -13.35 -3.86 3.66
C PHE A 90 -13.51 -5.30 3.17
N CYS A 91 -14.71 -5.86 3.32
CA CYS A 91 -15.06 -7.22 2.93
C CYS A 91 -15.33 -7.41 1.44
N GLU A 92 -15.41 -6.33 0.65
CA GLU A 92 -15.41 -6.47 -0.81
C GLU A 92 -14.03 -6.78 -1.36
N LYS A 93 -12.97 -6.46 -0.59
CA LYS A 93 -11.58 -6.69 -0.99
C LYS A 93 -10.95 -7.90 -0.30
N LEU A 94 -11.57 -8.39 0.78
CA LEU A 94 -11.09 -9.51 1.58
C LEU A 94 -12.23 -10.48 1.87
N SER A 95 -11.93 -11.78 1.90
CA SER A 95 -12.91 -12.78 2.34
C SER A 95 -13.19 -12.61 3.83
N CYS A 96 -14.40 -12.16 4.16
CA CYS A 96 -14.84 -12.01 5.54
C CYS A 96 -15.54 -13.28 6.06
N PRO A 97 -15.39 -13.62 7.36
CA PRO A 97 -14.63 -12.88 8.37
C PRO A 97 -13.11 -13.00 8.17
N VAL A 98 -12.39 -11.89 8.37
CA VAL A 98 -10.92 -11.91 8.34
C VAL A 98 -10.43 -12.50 9.65
N SER A 99 -9.86 -13.70 9.60
CA SER A 99 -9.28 -14.39 10.74
C SER A 99 -8.05 -13.64 11.30
N ALA A 100 -7.70 -13.93 12.55
CA ALA A 100 -6.44 -13.48 13.12
C ALA A 100 -5.24 -13.93 12.27
N GLY A 101 -4.25 -13.05 12.11
CA GLY A 101 -3.08 -13.25 11.26
C GLY A 101 -2.89 -12.16 10.22
N ASN A 102 -2.07 -12.47 9.22
CA ASN A 102 -1.69 -11.54 8.15
C ASN A 102 -2.75 -11.50 7.04
N PHE A 103 -3.00 -10.31 6.51
CA PHE A 103 -3.85 -10.11 5.34
C PHE A 103 -3.31 -9.00 4.44
N LEU A 104 -3.75 -9.02 3.18
CA LEU A 104 -3.31 -8.08 2.14
C LEU A 104 -4.52 -7.35 1.56
N LEU A 105 -4.63 -6.06 1.81
CA LEU A 105 -5.63 -5.20 1.19
C LEU A 105 -5.06 -4.62 -0.11
N SER A 106 -5.65 -4.96 -1.26
CA SER A 106 -5.18 -4.48 -2.57
C SER A 106 -6.27 -3.73 -3.31
N HIS A 107 -5.94 -2.57 -3.87
CA HIS A 107 -6.84 -1.77 -4.68
C HIS A 107 -6.14 -1.20 -5.92
N THR A 108 -6.70 -1.50 -7.10
CA THR A 108 -6.25 -0.95 -8.38
C THR A 108 -7.22 0.11 -8.86
N GLN A 109 -6.71 1.28 -9.20
CA GLN A 109 -7.49 2.38 -9.76
C GLN A 109 -6.70 3.14 -10.82
N THR A 110 -7.39 3.83 -11.73
CA THR A 110 -6.76 4.73 -12.71
C THR A 110 -6.98 6.16 -12.28
N LEU A 111 -5.91 6.88 -11.93
CA LEU A 111 -6.01 8.31 -11.63
C LEU A 111 -6.30 9.10 -12.93
N PRO A 112 -7.16 10.12 -12.91
CA PRO A 112 -7.46 10.93 -14.09
C PRO A 112 -6.19 11.47 -14.75
N GLY A 113 -6.18 11.55 -16.08
CA GLY A 113 -5.04 12.08 -16.85
C GLY A 113 -4.72 13.56 -16.55
N ILE A 114 -5.66 14.29 -15.93
CA ILE A 114 -5.51 15.67 -15.49
C ILE A 114 -4.95 15.82 -14.07
N THR A 115 -4.69 14.72 -13.36
CA THR A 115 -4.15 14.75 -11.99
C THR A 115 -2.83 15.55 -11.98
N PRO A 116 -2.70 16.59 -11.14
CA PRO A 116 -1.46 17.37 -11.05
C PRO A 116 -0.26 16.51 -10.60
N PRO A 117 0.93 16.71 -11.18
CA PRO A 117 2.13 16.05 -10.69
C PRO A 117 2.53 16.62 -9.32
N GLY A 118 3.10 15.79 -8.45
CA GLY A 118 3.56 16.23 -7.13
C GLY A 118 3.44 15.15 -6.06
N SER A 119 3.70 15.54 -4.81
CA SER A 119 3.55 14.67 -3.64
C SER A 119 2.13 14.74 -3.09
N TYR A 120 1.52 13.59 -2.92
CA TYR A 120 0.21 13.42 -2.31
C TYR A 120 0.37 12.68 -0.99
N ASN A 121 -0.50 12.98 -0.03
CA ASN A 121 -0.61 12.24 1.21
C ASN A 121 -1.93 11.47 1.22
N LEU A 122 -1.87 10.16 1.38
CA LEU A 122 -3.05 9.31 1.55
C LEU A 122 -3.17 8.96 3.03
N LYS A 123 -4.32 9.29 3.61
CA LYS A 123 -4.71 8.86 4.95
C LYS A 123 -5.76 7.76 4.83
N MET A 124 -5.49 6.61 5.42
CA MET A 124 -6.37 5.45 5.42
C MET A 124 -6.80 5.12 6.84
N THR A 125 -8.11 4.99 7.05
CA THR A 125 -8.70 4.58 8.32
C THR A 125 -9.50 3.30 8.13
N ILE A 126 -9.16 2.25 8.86
CA ILE A 126 -9.91 0.98 8.88
C ILE A 126 -10.87 1.04 10.07
N LYS A 127 -12.15 0.77 9.84
CA LYS A 127 -13.19 0.72 10.88
C LYS A 127 -13.96 -0.59 10.82
N ASP A 128 -14.39 -1.09 11.98
CA ASP A 128 -15.35 -2.20 12.04
C ASP A 128 -16.79 -1.73 11.74
N ASP A 129 -17.74 -2.66 11.78
CA ASP A 129 -19.18 -2.45 11.65
C ASP A 129 -19.77 -1.50 12.69
N LYS A 130 -19.16 -1.43 13.87
CA LYS A 130 -19.52 -0.51 14.97
C LYS A 130 -18.86 0.86 14.84
N ASN A 131 -18.22 1.16 13.70
CA ASN A 131 -17.42 2.37 13.45
C ASN A 131 -16.23 2.56 14.39
N LYS A 132 -15.80 1.52 15.11
CA LYS A 132 -14.57 1.57 15.92
C LYS A 132 -13.37 1.58 14.98
N GLU A 133 -12.46 2.51 15.22
CA GLU A 133 -11.20 2.59 14.49
C GLU A 133 -10.29 1.41 14.85
N LEU A 134 -10.00 0.57 13.85
CA LEU A 134 -9.10 -0.59 13.97
C LEU A 134 -7.67 -0.23 13.58
N SER A 135 -7.49 0.72 12.66
CA SER A 135 -6.19 1.28 12.27
C SER A 135 -6.38 2.65 11.65
N CYS A 136 -5.40 3.53 11.80
CA CYS A 136 -5.30 4.75 11.02
C CYS A 136 -3.84 5.01 10.65
N ILE A 137 -3.57 5.05 9.35
CA ILE A 137 -2.26 5.33 8.80
C ILE A 137 -2.31 6.46 7.79
N SER A 138 -1.16 7.05 7.51
CA SER A 138 -0.92 7.97 6.41
C SER A 138 0.42 7.66 5.76
N PHE A 139 0.49 7.83 4.45
CA PHE A 139 1.72 7.65 3.69
C PHE A 139 1.74 8.60 2.48
N ASN A 140 2.93 8.92 2.00
CA ASN A 140 3.09 9.78 0.83
C ASN A 140 3.31 8.97 -0.43
N PHE A 141 2.79 9.44 -1.56
CA PHE A 141 3.09 8.90 -2.87
C PHE A 141 3.28 10.03 -3.88
N LYS A 142 4.08 9.80 -4.91
CA LYS A 142 4.34 10.80 -5.96
C LYS A 142 3.54 10.47 -7.20
N VAL A 143 2.93 11.50 -7.80
CA VAL A 143 2.31 11.42 -9.13
C VAL A 143 3.20 12.13 -10.13
N VAL A 144 3.46 11.48 -11.26
CA VAL A 144 4.29 12.01 -12.35
C VAL A 144 3.54 12.05 -13.68
N LEU A 145 4.03 12.92 -14.57
CA LEU A 145 3.64 12.94 -15.97
C LEU A 145 4.26 11.73 -16.68
N ARG A 146 3.55 11.16 -17.65
CA ARG A 146 4.04 10.04 -18.48
C ARG A 146 5.41 10.31 -19.09
N SER A 147 5.69 11.55 -19.49
CA SER A 147 6.96 11.95 -20.13
C SER A 147 8.17 11.84 -19.20
N LEU A 148 7.98 11.78 -17.88
CA LEU A 148 9.07 11.76 -16.89
C LEU A 148 9.55 10.36 -16.51
N VAL A 149 8.87 9.29 -16.95
CA VAL A 149 9.24 7.90 -16.60
C VAL A 149 10.22 7.27 -17.62
N SER A 150 10.65 8.03 -18.63
CA SER A 150 11.58 7.54 -19.67
C SER A 150 13.06 7.84 -19.39
N ALA A 151 13.43 8.26 -18.18
CA ALA A 151 14.80 8.66 -17.86
C ALA A 151 15.23 8.20 -16.47
N SER A 152 15.45 6.88 -16.31
CA SER A 152 16.28 6.29 -15.26
C SER A 152 16.46 4.79 -15.51
#